data_AF-A0A1I4Y3F2-F1
#
_entry.id   AF-A0A1I4Y3F2-F1
#
_cell.length_a   1.000
_cell.length_b   1.000
_cell.length_c   1.000
_cell.angle_alpha   90.00
_cell.angle_beta   90.00
_cell.angle_gamma   90.00
#
_symmetry.space_group_name_H-M   'P 1'
#
loop_
_entity.id
_entity.type
_entity.pdbx_description
1 polymer ?
#
loop_
_entity_poly.entity_id
_entity_poly.type
_entity_poly.pdbx_seq_one_letter_code
_entity_poly.pdbx_strand_id
1 'polypeptide(L)'
;MNKLMIDGQQSVEKNSKLLLLVDMDKVDKIVLGMKGVGKYDEYETAEVKMENHREFKRFDKNDNFLLYFLMDFFANMHNPTRYKLFIVPESKAVELAKEIQIIINNPYKEGGLLLKKYELQSEQLQKQLLSEQEKLQTPMKSSGRKI
;
A
#
# COMPACT_ATOMS: atom_id res chain seq x y z
N MET A 1 14.98 -39.86 -9.11
CA MET A 1 15.21 -38.85 -8.05
C MET A 1 14.77 -37.48 -8.55
N ASN A 2 14.20 -36.70 -7.64
CA ASN A 2 13.35 -35.52 -7.85
C ASN A 2 14.05 -34.32 -8.50
N LYS A 3 13.38 -33.66 -9.45
CA LYS A 3 13.42 -32.20 -9.59
C LYS A 3 12.21 -31.64 -10.36
N LEU A 4 11.01 -31.97 -9.89
CA LEU A 4 9.85 -31.09 -10.04
C LEU A 4 9.94 -30.08 -8.89
N MET A 5 9.84 -28.77 -9.18
CA MET A 5 9.63 -27.61 -8.28
C MET A 5 10.62 -26.46 -8.52
N ILE A 6 10.67 -25.86 -9.72
CA ILE A 6 11.11 -24.45 -9.87
C ILE A 6 10.40 -23.83 -11.09
N ASP A 7 9.09 -23.60 -11.02
CA ASP A 7 8.46 -22.73 -12.05
C ASP A 7 7.27 -21.90 -11.52
N GLY A 8 7.09 -21.87 -10.20
CA GLY A 8 5.99 -21.11 -9.56
C GLY A 8 6.37 -19.73 -9.04
N GLN A 9 7.67 -19.38 -8.97
CA GLN A 9 8.12 -18.14 -8.30
C GLN A 9 8.52 -17.00 -9.27
N GLN A 10 8.76 -17.25 -10.55
CA GLN A 10 9.17 -16.20 -11.50
C GLN A 10 8.01 -15.38 -12.08
N SER A 11 6.75 -15.82 -11.94
CA SER A 11 5.59 -15.12 -12.52
C SER A 11 4.98 -14.05 -11.60
N VAL A 12 5.22 -14.15 -10.28
CA VAL A 12 4.65 -13.24 -9.26
C VAL A 12 5.44 -11.93 -9.17
N GLU A 13 6.77 -11.97 -9.36
CA GLU A 13 7.64 -10.79 -9.27
C GLU A 13 7.42 -9.76 -10.39
N LYS A 14 6.88 -10.16 -11.54
CA LYS A 14 6.70 -9.24 -12.68
C LYS A 14 5.59 -8.20 -12.50
N ASN A 15 4.74 -8.32 -11.49
CA ASN A 15 3.60 -7.41 -11.28
C ASN A 15 3.31 -7.07 -9.81
N SER A 16 4.20 -7.41 -8.88
CA SER A 16 4.04 -7.05 -7.48
C SER A 16 4.22 -5.54 -7.28
N LYS A 17 3.41 -5.00 -6.38
CA LYS A 17 3.42 -3.60 -5.96
C LYS A 17 3.84 -3.55 -4.48
N LEU A 18 4.54 -2.49 -4.10
CA LEU A 18 4.83 -2.15 -2.71
C LEU A 18 4.08 -0.87 -2.33
N LEU A 19 3.81 -0.73 -1.04
CA LEU A 19 3.23 0.48 -0.46
C LEU A 19 4.33 1.26 0.27
N LEU A 20 4.52 2.50 -0.14
CA LEU A 20 5.39 3.47 0.52
C LEU A 20 4.56 4.45 1.33
N LEU A 21 5.16 4.99 2.38
CA LEU A 21 4.54 5.89 3.35
C LEU A 21 5.47 7.08 3.61
N VAL A 22 4.90 8.28 3.69
CA VAL A 22 5.54 9.48 4.25
C VAL A 22 4.60 10.07 5.31
N ASP A 23 5.13 10.31 6.50
CA ASP A 23 4.44 11.06 7.55
C ASP A 23 4.67 12.57 7.32
N MET A 24 3.62 13.30 6.95
CA MET A 24 3.75 14.73 6.61
C MET A 24 3.87 15.63 7.84
N ASP A 25 3.52 15.14 9.02
CA ASP A 25 3.60 15.89 10.27
C ASP A 25 5.00 15.81 10.91
N LYS A 26 5.84 14.86 10.47
CA LYS A 26 7.23 14.77 10.92
C LYS A 26 8.09 15.88 10.30
N VAL A 27 9.02 16.39 11.11
CA VAL A 27 10.04 17.35 10.66
C VAL A 27 10.87 16.71 9.54
N ASP A 28 11.42 15.52 9.83
CA ASP A 28 12.11 14.70 8.87
C ASP A 28 11.09 13.83 8.11
N LYS A 29 10.64 14.34 6.96
CA LYS A 29 9.71 13.63 6.07
C LYS A 29 10.48 12.55 5.31
N ILE A 30 10.53 11.35 5.89
CA ILE A 30 11.24 10.21 5.31
C ILE A 30 10.27 9.30 4.56
N VAL A 31 10.64 8.92 3.35
CA VAL A 31 9.95 7.89 2.56
C VAL A 31 10.35 6.51 3.05
N LEU A 32 9.37 5.74 3.52
CA LEU A 32 9.57 4.40 4.05
C LEU A 32 8.68 3.38 3.34
N GLY A 33 9.15 2.13 3.25
CA GLY A 33 8.35 1.01 2.76
C GLY A 33 7.57 0.36 3.89
N MET A 34 6.32 -0.03 3.64
CA MET A 34 5.46 -0.69 4.63
C MET A 34 5.74 -2.19 4.72
N LYS A 35 5.93 -2.68 5.94
CA LYS A 35 6.05 -4.09 6.32
C LYS A 35 4.76 -4.62 6.95
N GLY A 36 3.94 -3.75 7.55
CA GLY A 36 2.67 -4.10 8.17
C GLY A 36 2.02 -2.95 8.92
N VAL A 37 0.83 -3.22 9.47
CA VAL A 37 0.20 -2.36 10.48
C VAL A 37 0.59 -2.92 11.85
N GLY A 38 1.12 -2.06 12.72
CA GLY A 38 1.48 -2.40 14.09
C GLY A 38 0.31 -2.22 15.06
N LYS A 39 0.60 -2.10 16.36
CA LYS A 39 -0.41 -1.80 17.39
C LYS A 39 -0.45 -0.29 17.66
N TYR A 40 -1.62 0.23 18.06
CA TYR A 40 -1.78 1.60 18.61
C TYR A 40 -1.17 2.72 17.73
N ASP A 41 -1.69 2.93 16.52
CA ASP A 41 -1.21 3.92 15.53
C ASP A 41 0.22 3.72 15.00
N GLU A 42 0.90 2.62 15.34
CA GLU A 42 2.22 2.32 14.79
C GLU A 42 2.11 1.52 13.49
N TYR A 43 3.06 1.75 12.58
CA TYR A 43 3.27 0.93 11.39
C TYR A 43 4.65 0.29 11.46
N GLU A 44 4.73 -0.92 10.95
CA GLU A 44 6.03 -1.54 10.72
C GLU A 44 6.54 -1.02 9.38
N THR A 45 7.61 -0.24 9.41
CA THR A 45 8.24 0.33 8.22
C THR A 45 9.75 0.16 8.25
N ALA A 46 10.37 0.25 7.07
CA ALA A 46 11.82 0.30 6.95
C ALA A 46 12.22 1.16 5.74
N GLU A 47 13.46 1.62 5.72
CA GLU A 47 14.05 2.24 4.54
C GLU A 47 14.09 1.24 3.38
N VAL A 48 13.70 1.68 2.18
CA VAL A 48 13.60 0.80 1.00
C VAL A 48 14.97 0.57 0.39
N LYS A 49 15.51 -0.65 0.51
CA LYS A 49 16.83 -1.03 -0.01
C LYS A 49 16.79 -2.38 -0.71
N MET A 50 17.73 -2.60 -1.64
CA MET A 50 17.85 -3.85 -2.42
C MET A 50 18.00 -5.10 -1.53
N GLU A 51 18.69 -4.96 -0.41
CA GLU A 51 18.93 -6.04 0.55
C GLU A 51 17.69 -6.46 1.36
N ASN A 52 16.71 -5.57 1.56
CA ASN A 52 15.56 -5.82 2.44
C ASN A 52 14.21 -5.91 1.72
N HIS A 53 14.19 -6.04 0.38
CA HIS A 53 12.94 -6.13 -0.40
C HIS A 53 11.97 -7.20 0.11
N ARG A 54 12.48 -8.29 0.70
CA ARG A 54 11.66 -9.39 1.20
C ARG A 54 10.81 -9.02 2.42
N GLU A 55 11.16 -7.95 3.12
CA GLU A 55 10.48 -7.52 4.34
C GLU A 55 9.20 -6.71 4.08
N PHE A 56 9.05 -6.12 2.89
CA PHE A 56 7.93 -5.27 2.57
C PHE A 56 6.69 -6.06 2.16
N LYS A 57 5.50 -5.51 2.47
CA LYS A 57 4.24 -6.06 1.98
C LYS A 57 4.15 -5.91 0.47
N ARG A 58 3.97 -7.06 -0.18
CA ARG A 58 3.71 -7.17 -1.61
C ARG A 58 2.22 -7.29 -1.84
N PHE A 59 1.75 -6.53 -2.80
CA PHE A 59 0.38 -6.61 -3.31
C PHE A 59 0.46 -7.07 -4.75
N ASP A 60 -0.19 -8.17 -5.09
CA ASP A 60 -0.28 -8.64 -6.46
C ASP A 60 -1.39 -7.86 -7.21
N LYS A 61 -1.76 -8.31 -8.41
CA LYS A 61 -2.84 -7.70 -9.20
C LYS A 61 -4.22 -7.87 -8.57
N ASN A 62 -4.39 -8.80 -7.63
CA ASN A 62 -5.66 -8.96 -6.92
C ASN A 62 -5.69 -7.95 -5.78
N ASP A 63 -6.15 -6.74 -6.11
CA ASP A 63 -6.15 -5.58 -5.23
C ASP A 63 -7.01 -5.75 -3.94
N ASN A 64 -7.66 -6.91 -3.74
CA ASN A 64 -8.41 -7.23 -2.52
C ASN A 64 -7.52 -7.20 -1.26
N PHE A 65 -6.30 -7.76 -1.31
CA PHE A 65 -5.42 -7.75 -0.13
C PHE A 65 -4.94 -6.33 0.22
N LEU A 66 -4.69 -5.52 -0.81
CA LEU A 66 -4.37 -4.09 -0.63
C LEU A 66 -5.56 -3.34 -0.05
N LEU A 67 -6.78 -3.60 -0.54
CA LEU A 67 -7.99 -2.97 -0.04
C LEU A 67 -8.20 -3.31 1.45
N TYR A 68 -8.14 -4.57 1.84
CA TYR A 68 -8.27 -4.97 3.25
C TYR A 68 -7.18 -4.35 4.13
N PHE A 69 -5.93 -4.35 3.67
CA PHE A 69 -4.85 -3.67 4.38
C PHE A 69 -5.13 -2.18 4.60
N LEU A 70 -5.63 -1.49 3.57
CA LEU A 70 -5.97 -0.09 3.66
C LEU A 70 -7.20 0.12 4.54
N MET A 71 -8.20 -0.75 4.51
CA MET A 71 -9.34 -0.72 5.44
C MET A 71 -8.85 -0.76 6.88
N ASP A 72 -7.98 -1.72 7.21
CA ASP A 72 -7.40 -1.84 8.55
C ASP A 72 -6.54 -0.62 8.90
N PHE A 73 -5.76 -0.10 7.95
CA PHE A 73 -4.95 1.11 8.15
C PHE A 73 -5.82 2.34 8.46
N PHE A 74 -6.84 2.63 7.66
CA PHE A 74 -7.70 3.80 7.84
C PHE A 74 -8.63 3.67 9.04
N ALA A 75 -9.03 2.45 9.43
CA ALA A 75 -9.89 2.21 10.59
C ALA A 75 -9.14 2.33 11.92
N ASN A 76 -7.86 1.93 11.96
CA ASN A 76 -7.09 1.89 13.20
C ASN A 76 -6.28 3.16 13.47
N MET A 77 -6.12 4.04 12.48
CA MET A 77 -5.32 5.26 12.60
C MET A 77 -6.19 6.46 13.01
N HIS A 78 -5.78 7.21 14.04
CA HIS A 78 -6.53 8.38 14.50
C HIS A 78 -6.56 9.54 13.50
N ASN A 79 -5.48 9.72 12.73
CA ASN A 79 -5.38 10.77 11.71
C ASN A 79 -4.66 10.23 10.48
N PRO A 80 -5.32 9.39 9.66
CA PRO A 80 -4.67 8.71 8.55
C PRO A 80 -4.34 9.64 7.37
N THR A 81 -4.95 10.82 7.31
CA THR A 81 -4.72 11.81 6.23
C THR A 81 -3.39 12.54 6.37
N ARG A 82 -2.73 12.49 7.53
CA ARG A 82 -1.34 12.96 7.69
C ARG A 82 -0.33 12.17 6.85
N TYR A 83 -0.74 10.97 6.43
CA TYR A 83 0.09 10.09 5.63
C TYR A 83 -0.12 10.31 4.14
N LYS A 84 1.00 10.43 3.42
CA LYS A 84 1.02 10.21 1.97
C LYS A 84 1.41 8.77 1.70
N LEU A 85 0.56 8.08 0.97
CA LEU A 85 0.73 6.69 0.59
C LEU A 85 1.06 6.62 -0.91
N PHE A 86 2.04 5.82 -1.30
CA PHE A 86 2.41 5.64 -2.69
C PHE A 86 2.43 4.16 -3.06
N ILE A 87 1.74 3.78 -4.13
CA ILE A 87 1.79 2.43 -4.67
C ILE A 87 2.79 2.40 -5.82
N VAL A 88 3.86 1.64 -5.66
CA VAL A 88 4.95 1.57 -6.63
C VAL A 88 5.17 0.13 -7.10
N PRO A 89 5.58 -0.11 -8.36
CA PRO A 89 6.04 -1.42 -8.79
C PRO A 89 7.24 -1.87 -7.93
N GLU A 90 7.26 -3.11 -7.45
CA GLU A 90 8.35 -3.65 -6.63
C GLU A 90 9.71 -3.49 -7.32
N SER A 91 9.76 -3.74 -8.63
CA SER A 91 10.96 -3.62 -9.45
C SER A 91 11.54 -2.21 -9.53
N LYS A 92 10.74 -1.18 -9.21
CA LYS A 92 11.15 0.23 -9.22
C LYS A 92 11.14 0.87 -7.83
N ALA A 93 10.88 0.10 -6.78
CA ALA A 93 10.61 0.65 -5.46
C ALA A 93 11.78 1.47 -4.89
N VAL A 94 13.02 0.99 -5.03
CA VAL A 94 14.21 1.70 -4.53
C VAL A 94 14.46 3.00 -5.29
N GLU A 95 14.32 2.97 -6.62
CA GLU A 95 14.47 4.15 -7.48
C GLU A 95 13.39 5.19 -7.16
N LEU A 96 12.13 4.78 -7.15
CA LEU A 96 11.00 5.66 -6.89
C LEU A 96 11.00 6.19 -5.45
N ALA A 97 11.41 5.40 -4.46
CA ALA A 97 11.54 5.90 -3.09
C ALA A 97 12.55 7.05 -3.00
N LYS A 98 13.70 6.94 -3.67
CA LYS A 98 14.70 8.01 -3.75
C LYS A 98 14.18 9.23 -4.50
N GLU A 99 13.52 9.04 -5.63
CA GLU A 99 12.97 10.14 -6.43
C GLU A 99 11.87 10.88 -5.66
N ILE A 100 10.96 10.15 -5.02
CA ILE A 100 9.93 10.72 -4.14
C ILE A 100 10.59 11.48 -2.99
N GLN A 101 11.64 10.94 -2.35
CA GLN A 101 12.35 11.61 -1.26
C GLN A 101 12.95 12.95 -1.72
N ILE A 102 13.56 12.99 -2.92
CA ILE A 102 14.08 14.22 -3.51
C ILE A 102 12.96 15.25 -3.70
N ILE A 103 11.81 14.83 -4.24
CA ILE A 103 10.66 15.72 -4.47
C ILE A 103 10.05 16.22 -3.15
N ILE A 104 9.96 15.36 -2.13
CA ILE A 104 9.47 15.74 -0.79
C ILE A 104 10.39 16.78 -0.14
N ASN A 105 11.71 16.61 -0.28
CA ASN A 105 12.70 17.54 0.25
C ASN A 105 12.73 18.87 -0.51
N ASN A 106 12.53 18.83 -1.83
CA ASN A 106 12.54 20.01 -2.69
C ASN A 106 11.45 19.90 -3.77
N PRO A 107 10.23 20.39 -3.51
CA PRO A 107 9.13 20.28 -4.46
C PRO A 107 9.36 21.08 -5.75
N TYR A 108 9.15 20.43 -6.90
CA TYR A 108 9.16 21.06 -8.22
C TYR A 108 8.00 20.55 -9.09
N LYS A 109 7.69 21.28 -10.17
CA LYS A 109 6.47 21.09 -10.95
C LYS A 109 6.35 19.69 -11.55
N GLU A 110 7.39 19.21 -12.21
CA GLU A 110 7.45 17.88 -12.81
C GLU A 110 7.40 16.79 -11.73
N GLY A 111 8.06 17.02 -10.59
CA GLY A 111 8.02 16.14 -9.43
C GLY A 111 6.61 15.97 -8.88
N GLY A 112 5.80 17.03 -8.85
CA GLY A 112 4.40 16.96 -8.46
C GLY A 112 3.55 16.05 -9.36
N LEU A 113 3.86 15.96 -10.65
CA LEU A 113 3.19 15.02 -11.57
C LEU A 113 3.59 13.57 -11.27
N LEU A 114 4.86 13.33 -10.95
CA LEU A 114 5.34 12.02 -10.53
C LEU A 114 4.66 11.56 -9.24
N LEU A 115 4.59 12.43 -8.22
CA LEU A 115 3.92 12.11 -6.96
C LEU A 115 2.47 11.71 -7.23
N LYS A 116 1.70 12.54 -7.95
CA LYS A 116 0.29 12.26 -8.28
C LYS A 116 0.08 10.93 -9.02
N LYS A 117 1.06 10.48 -9.81
CA LYS A 117 0.97 9.22 -10.56
C LYS A 117 0.98 8.00 -9.64
N TYR A 118 1.72 8.04 -8.54
CA TYR A 118 1.87 6.91 -7.62
C TYR A 118 1.15 7.12 -6.28
N GLU A 119 0.80 8.36 -5.95
CA GLU A 119 0.15 8.74 -4.70
C GLU A 119 -1.28 8.23 -4.68
N LEU A 120 -1.57 7.44 -3.67
CA LEU A 120 -2.91 7.00 -3.37
C LEU A 120 -3.69 8.17 -2.75
N GLN A 121 -4.71 8.63 -3.45
CA GLN A 121 -5.55 9.75 -3.02
C GLN A 121 -6.44 9.29 -1.85
N SER A 122 -6.00 9.59 -0.63
CA SER A 122 -6.60 9.12 0.62
C SER A 122 -8.08 9.46 0.76
N GLU A 123 -8.52 10.64 0.32
CA GLU A 123 -9.93 11.06 0.41
C GLU A 123 -10.87 10.26 -0.50
N GLN A 124 -10.44 9.98 -1.73
CA GLN A 124 -11.22 9.19 -2.68
C GLN A 124 -11.27 7.73 -2.25
N LEU A 125 -10.14 7.23 -1.73
CA LEU A 125 -10.05 5.89 -1.21
C LEU A 125 -10.92 5.71 0.04
N GLN A 126 -10.92 6.64 1.00
CA GLN A 126 -11.78 6.53 2.19
C GLN A 126 -13.26 6.38 1.83
N LYS A 127 -13.75 7.17 0.86
CA LYS A 127 -15.12 7.05 0.35
C LYS A 127 -15.37 5.67 -0.26
N GLN A 128 -14.41 5.13 -1.02
CA GLN A 128 -14.50 3.78 -1.57
C GLN A 128 -14.48 2.70 -0.48
N LEU A 129 -13.58 2.82 0.51
CA LEU A 129 -13.46 1.89 1.64
C LEU A 129 -14.75 1.83 2.47
N LEU A 130 -15.34 2.99 2.78
CA LEU A 130 -16.65 3.10 3.45
C LEU A 130 -17.74 2.35 2.66
N SER A 131 -17.80 2.58 1.34
CA SER A 131 -18.80 1.93 0.49
C SER A 131 -18.60 0.41 0.37
N GLU A 132 -17.36 -0.08 0.37
CA GLU A 132 -17.05 -1.51 0.35
C GLU A 132 -17.30 -2.18 1.71
N GLN A 133 -17.04 -1.47 2.81
CA GLN A 133 -17.39 -1.90 4.16
C GLN A 133 -18.91 -2.08 4.34
N GLU A 134 -19.73 -1.19 3.79
CA GLU A 134 -21.19 -1.30 3.83
C GLU A 134 -21.69 -2.53 3.04
N LYS A 135 -21.09 -2.82 1.87
CA LYS A 135 -21.45 -4.00 1.06
C LYS A 135 -21.15 -5.31 1.79
N LEU A 136 -19.99 -5.40 2.45
CA LEU A 136 -19.57 -6.57 3.22
C LEU A 136 -20.41 -6.82 4.47
N GLN A 137 -21.08 -5.78 5.00
CA GLN A 137 -21.93 -5.85 6.20
C GLN A 137 -23.41 -6.10 5.91
N THR A 138 -23.84 -6.15 4.63
CA THR A 138 -25.22 -6.57 4.33
C THR A 138 -25.40 -8.05 4.65
N PRO A 139 -26.34 -8.43 5.56
CA PRO A 139 -26.66 -9.82 5.75
C PRO A 139 -27.20 -10.33 4.42
N MET A 140 -26.61 -11.41 3.92
CA MET A 140 -27.18 -12.23 2.87
C MET A 140 -28.62 -12.56 3.30
N LYS A 141 -29.62 -11.78 2.83
CA LYS A 141 -31.02 -12.09 3.09
C LYS A 141 -31.25 -13.45 2.48
N SER A 142 -31.31 -14.44 3.37
CA SER A 142 -31.70 -15.80 3.09
C SER A 142 -32.90 -15.76 2.15
N SER A 143 -32.69 -16.25 0.94
CA SER A 143 -33.76 -16.64 0.04
C SER A 143 -34.52 -17.77 0.75
N GLY A 144 -35.46 -17.36 1.60
CA GLY A 144 -36.43 -18.26 2.19
C GLY A 144 -37.35 -18.71 1.09
N ARG A 145 -37.13 -19.94 0.60
CA ARG A 145 -38.11 -20.68 -0.19
C ARG A 145 -39.45 -20.61 0.55
N LYS A 146 -40.46 -20.06 -0.12
CA LYS A 146 -41.84 -20.44 0.14
C LYS A 146 -41.97 -21.94 -0.12
N ILE A 147 -42.37 -22.68 0.91
CA ILE A 147 -43.11 -23.94 0.81
C ILE A 147 -44.36 -23.76 1.67
#